data_AF-A0A432ICL9-F1
#
_entry.id   AF-A0A432ICL9-F1
#
_cell.length_a   1.000
_cell.length_b   1.000
_cell.length_c   1.000
_cell.angle_alpha   90.00
_cell.angle_beta   90.00
_cell.angle_gamma   90.00
#
_symmetry.space_group_name_H-M   'P 1'
#
loop_
_entity.id
_entity.type
_entity.pdbx_description
1 polymer ?
#
loop_
_entity_poly.entity_id
_entity_poly.type
_entity_poly.pdbx_seq_one_letter_code
_entity_poly.pdbx_strand_id
1 'polypeptide(L)'
;MNQDTDDRLRVPASTILILFITLAVITPLATWRMAQKLTSPTVEVITLEDTGDRFRGHWKVGDFEYIVEEAEQDVVKLMKQLRDRYPELSENDWLDDYKNSPPMKVFYFSVQKPADYSLSTPQQWSETKQRDGAIEKVLFLDPDGDGASSAFICIRSSGSGNYLQLLEFSFDRDNIMTGHHWSDLSKIPEHLAVGYMGHDTFERQSEMLVRTFPIYIEGDSNAEPTGGIRSLIWDFNSGRWRPDPRK
;
A
#
# COMPACT_ATOMS: atom_id res chain seq x y z
N MET A 1 -68.70 -12.73 -40.24
CA MET A 1 -68.80 -12.30 -38.83
C MET A 1 -67.37 -12.21 -38.32
N ASN A 2 -66.77 -11.01 -38.35
CA ASN A 2 -65.38 -10.81 -37.94
C ASN A 2 -65.31 -10.91 -36.41
N GLN A 3 -64.57 -11.89 -35.89
CA GLN A 3 -64.14 -11.89 -34.51
C GLN A 3 -62.93 -10.97 -34.42
N ASP A 4 -63.13 -9.82 -33.80
CA ASP A 4 -62.10 -8.89 -33.38
C ASP A 4 -61.38 -9.52 -32.17
N THR A 5 -60.29 -10.23 -32.42
CA THR A 5 -59.39 -10.70 -31.35
C THR A 5 -58.58 -9.52 -30.86
N ASP A 6 -59.01 -8.95 -29.74
CA ASP A 6 -58.28 -7.93 -28.98
C ASP A 6 -56.94 -8.51 -28.49
N ASP A 7 -55.92 -8.46 -29.35
CA ASP A 7 -54.55 -8.96 -29.17
C ASP A 7 -53.72 -8.13 -28.18
N ARG A 8 -54.39 -7.43 -27.25
CA ARG A 8 -53.72 -6.61 -26.24
C ARG A 8 -53.07 -7.49 -25.18
N LEU A 9 -51.75 -7.38 -25.11
CA LEU A 9 -50.91 -8.00 -24.09
C LEU A 9 -51.41 -7.61 -22.69
N ARG A 10 -52.11 -8.55 -22.01
CA ARG A 10 -52.54 -8.35 -20.62
C ARG A 10 -51.39 -8.69 -19.68
N VAL A 11 -50.66 -7.66 -19.27
CA VAL A 11 -49.56 -7.80 -18.31
C VAL A 11 -50.13 -7.65 -16.90
N PRO A 12 -49.88 -8.60 -15.98
CA PRO A 12 -50.27 -8.45 -14.58
C PRO A 12 -49.64 -7.20 -13.95
N ALA A 13 -50.38 -6.48 -13.12
CA ALA A 13 -49.88 -5.29 -12.42
C ALA A 13 -48.63 -5.59 -11.56
N SER A 14 -48.52 -6.83 -11.06
CA SER A 14 -47.33 -7.33 -10.35
C SER A 14 -46.07 -7.34 -11.23
N THR A 15 -46.19 -7.68 -12.52
CA THR A 15 -45.06 -7.68 -13.46
C THR A 15 -44.56 -6.26 -13.70
N ILE A 16 -45.47 -5.30 -13.86
CA ILE A 16 -45.13 -3.88 -14.01
C ILE A 16 -44.44 -3.35 -12.74
N LEU A 17 -44.96 -3.72 -11.56
CA LEU A 17 -44.39 -3.31 -10.27
C LEU A 17 -42.99 -3.89 -10.04
N ILE A 18 -42.79 -5.19 -10.32
CA ILE A 18 -41.48 -5.85 -10.20
C ILE A 18 -40.47 -5.18 -11.14
N LEU A 19 -40.87 -4.93 -12.39
CA LEU A 19 -40.00 -4.27 -13.37
C LEU A 19 -39.62 -2.86 -12.91
N PHE A 20 -40.58 -2.11 -12.36
CA PHE A 20 -40.34 -0.77 -11.82
C PHE A 20 -39.39 -0.80 -10.61
N ILE A 21 -39.61 -1.67 -9.63
CA ILE A 21 -38.71 -1.81 -8.47
C ILE A 21 -37.30 -2.23 -8.92
N THR A 22 -37.21 -3.16 -9.87
CA THR A 22 -35.92 -3.63 -10.38
C THR A 22 -35.17 -2.49 -11.05
N LEU A 23 -35.79 -1.76 -11.97
CA LEU A 23 -35.13 -0.71 -12.74
C LEU A 23 -34.93 0.61 -11.97
N ALA A 24 -35.85 0.97 -11.08
CA ALA A 24 -35.80 2.25 -10.37
C ALA A 24 -35.07 2.17 -9.03
N VAL A 25 -34.97 0.98 -8.42
CA VAL A 25 -34.38 0.80 -7.08
C VAL A 25 -33.22 -0.17 -7.10
N ILE A 26 -33.41 -1.40 -7.60
CA ILE A 26 -32.38 -2.44 -7.50
C ILE A 26 -31.20 -2.13 -8.41
N THR A 27 -31.43 -1.84 -9.69
CA THR A 27 -30.36 -1.56 -10.65
C THR A 27 -29.56 -0.32 -10.25
N PRO A 28 -30.16 0.84 -9.93
CA PRO A 28 -29.40 2.02 -9.50
C PRO A 28 -28.62 1.77 -8.21
N LEU A 29 -29.20 1.08 -7.24
CA LEU A 29 -28.51 0.73 -5.99
C LEU A 29 -27.33 -0.22 -6.22
N ALA A 30 -27.49 -1.22 -7.08
CA ALA A 30 -26.44 -2.14 -7.46
C ALA A 30 -25.32 -1.42 -8.23
N THR A 31 -25.67 -0.55 -9.18
CA THR A 31 -24.71 0.27 -9.93
C THR A 31 -23.96 1.22 -9.00
N TRP A 32 -24.65 1.87 -8.06
CA TRP A 32 -24.02 2.75 -7.06
C TRP A 32 -23.06 1.98 -6.14
N ARG A 33 -23.46 0.81 -5.64
CA ARG A 33 -22.58 -0.07 -4.84
C ARG A 33 -21.37 -0.55 -5.63
N MET A 34 -21.54 -0.90 -6.91
CA MET A 34 -20.43 -1.28 -7.78
C MET A 34 -19.47 -0.11 -8.04
N ALA A 35 -20.01 1.10 -8.24
CA ALA A 35 -19.19 2.29 -8.44
C ALA A 35 -18.35 2.64 -7.19
N GLN A 36 -18.89 2.45 -5.98
CA GLN A 36 -18.14 2.65 -4.73
C GLN A 36 -16.99 1.65 -4.56
N LYS A 37 -17.13 0.41 -5.06
CA LYS A 37 -16.07 -0.62 -5.00
C LYS A 37 -14.90 -0.36 -5.96
N LEU A 38 -15.02 0.60 -6.87
CA LEU A 38 -14.03 0.83 -7.93
C LEU A 38 -13.12 2.05 -7.67
N THR A 39 -13.32 2.75 -6.57
CA THR A 39 -12.53 3.95 -6.24
C THR A 39 -11.93 3.80 -4.86
N SER A 40 -10.59 3.85 -4.78
CA SER A 40 -9.92 3.99 -3.48
C SER A 40 -10.55 5.11 -2.66
N PRO A 41 -10.74 4.91 -1.34
CA PRO A 41 -11.15 5.97 -0.43
C PRO A 41 -10.28 7.23 -0.59
N THR A 42 -10.91 8.39 -0.38
CA THR A 42 -10.19 9.67 -0.39
C THR A 42 -9.14 9.68 0.72
N VAL A 43 -7.92 10.08 0.37
CA VAL A 43 -6.83 10.30 1.31
C VAL A 43 -6.87 11.74 1.81
N GLU A 44 -7.11 11.91 3.10
CA GLU A 44 -7.01 13.19 3.81
C GLU A 44 -5.68 13.25 4.55
N VAL A 45 -4.85 14.25 4.24
CA VAL A 45 -3.59 14.49 4.95
C VAL A 45 -3.89 15.31 6.19
N ILE A 46 -3.72 14.71 7.38
CA ILE A 46 -3.90 15.40 8.66
C ILE A 46 -2.63 16.19 9.00
N THR A 47 -1.48 15.52 8.96
CA THR A 47 -0.16 16.16 9.09
C THR A 47 0.86 15.49 8.17
N LEU A 48 1.80 16.28 7.65
CA LEU A 48 2.96 15.80 6.91
C LEU A 48 4.15 16.70 7.23
N GLU A 49 5.13 16.15 7.92
CA GLU A 49 6.43 16.75 8.18
C GLU A 49 7.46 15.97 7.36
N ASP A 50 8.05 16.64 6.38
CA ASP A 50 9.16 16.10 5.57
C ASP A 50 10.22 17.20 5.47
N THR A 51 11.20 17.11 6.35
CA THR A 51 12.27 18.11 6.47
C THR A 51 13.60 17.62 5.89
N GLY A 52 13.62 16.43 5.26
CA GLY A 52 14.82 15.74 4.79
C GLY A 52 15.57 14.96 5.89
N ASP A 53 15.55 15.45 7.13
CA ASP A 53 16.12 14.76 8.30
C ASP A 53 15.09 13.95 9.08
N ARG A 54 13.80 14.22 8.84
CA ARG A 54 12.68 13.57 9.50
C ARG A 54 11.47 13.51 8.59
N PHE A 55 10.94 12.30 8.43
CA PHE A 55 9.62 12.07 7.84
C PHE A 55 8.61 11.66 8.92
N ARG A 56 7.48 12.37 9.01
CA ARG A 56 6.31 11.98 9.79
C ARG A 56 5.05 12.35 9.03
N GLY A 57 4.19 11.37 8.79
CA GLY A 57 2.88 11.63 8.22
C GLY A 57 1.76 10.96 8.99
N HIS A 58 0.62 11.63 8.97
CA HIS A 58 -0.65 11.18 9.53
C HIS A 58 -1.74 11.41 8.50
N TRP A 59 -2.41 10.33 8.12
CA TRP A 59 -3.45 10.35 7.11
C TRP A 59 -4.73 9.73 7.65
N LYS A 60 -5.86 10.20 7.15
CA LYS A 60 -7.14 9.50 7.21
C LYS A 60 -7.50 9.01 5.82
N VAL A 61 -7.78 7.72 5.68
CA VAL A 61 -8.13 7.07 4.42
C VAL A 61 -9.38 6.23 4.65
N GLY A 62 -10.51 6.74 4.17
CA GLY A 62 -11.81 6.17 4.51
C GLY A 62 -12.05 6.18 6.02
N ASP A 63 -12.28 4.99 6.58
CA ASP A 63 -12.55 4.79 8.01
C ASP A 63 -11.27 4.57 8.84
N PHE A 64 -10.09 4.58 8.22
CA PHE A 64 -8.83 4.25 8.89
C PHE A 64 -7.91 5.46 9.00
N GLU A 65 -7.14 5.52 10.08
CA GLU A 65 -6.05 6.47 10.26
C GLU A 65 -4.69 5.76 10.19
N TYR A 66 -3.72 6.37 9.51
CA TYR A 66 -2.37 5.84 9.32
C TYR A 66 -1.36 6.83 9.86
N ILE A 67 -0.37 6.33 10.58
CA ILE A 67 0.79 7.11 11.03
C ILE A 67 2.05 6.38 10.56
N VAL A 68 2.94 7.14 9.92
CA VAL A 68 4.26 6.67 9.53
C VAL A 68 5.28 7.68 9.99
N GLU A 69 6.25 7.25 10.80
CA GLU A 69 7.27 8.14 11.36
C GLU A 69 8.64 7.49 11.30
N GLU A 70 9.61 8.17 10.71
CA GLU A 70 11.00 7.77 10.79
C GLU A 70 11.53 7.89 12.22
N ALA A 71 12.30 6.90 12.62
CA ALA A 71 12.98 6.89 13.90
C ALA A 71 14.35 6.21 13.79
N GLU A 72 15.09 6.27 14.88
CA GLU A 72 16.33 5.52 15.08
C GLU A 72 16.20 4.66 16.32
N GLN A 73 16.69 3.43 16.24
CA GLN A 73 16.67 2.49 17.35
C GLN A 73 18.10 2.19 17.80
N ASP A 74 18.41 2.58 19.03
CA ASP A 74 19.66 2.23 19.70
C ASP A 74 19.66 0.72 20.03
N VAL A 75 20.53 -0.01 19.33
CA VAL A 75 20.65 -1.47 19.44
C VAL A 75 21.12 -1.88 20.83
N VAL A 76 22.08 -1.15 21.41
CA VAL A 76 22.59 -1.44 22.76
C VAL A 76 21.47 -1.27 23.78
N LYS A 77 20.69 -0.18 23.65
CA LYS A 77 19.52 0.05 24.52
C LYS A 77 18.47 -1.03 24.36
N LEU A 78 18.15 -1.45 23.14
CA LEU A 78 17.21 -2.54 22.86
C LEU A 78 17.68 -3.86 23.47
N MET A 79 18.95 -4.23 23.26
CA MET A 79 19.52 -5.49 23.77
C MET A 79 19.55 -5.51 25.30
N LYS A 80 19.82 -4.37 25.95
CA LYS A 80 19.69 -4.25 27.41
C LYS A 80 18.25 -4.50 27.87
N GLN A 81 17.26 -3.90 27.21
CA GLN A 81 15.84 -4.12 27.54
C GLN A 81 15.40 -5.58 27.35
N LEU A 82 15.89 -6.25 26.30
CA LEU A 82 15.60 -7.66 26.06
C LEU A 82 16.23 -8.56 27.12
N ARG A 83 17.49 -8.32 27.50
CA ARG A 83 18.14 -9.05 28.58
C ARG A 83 17.43 -8.88 29.92
N ASP A 84 17.01 -7.65 30.24
CA ASP A 84 16.28 -7.38 31.48
C ASP A 84 14.90 -8.07 31.51
N ARG A 85 14.32 -8.33 30.33
CA ARG A 85 13.03 -9.02 30.15
C ARG A 85 13.15 -10.55 30.13
N TYR A 86 14.25 -11.08 29.60
CA TYR A 86 14.50 -12.52 29.38
C TYR A 86 15.90 -12.89 29.89
N PRO A 87 16.12 -12.89 31.22
CA PRO A 87 17.44 -13.13 31.82
C PRO A 87 18.00 -14.53 31.50
N GLU A 88 17.17 -15.50 31.17
CA GLU A 88 17.54 -16.86 30.75
C GLU A 88 18.25 -16.91 29.39
N LEU A 89 18.14 -15.87 28.56
CA LEU A 89 18.84 -15.78 27.27
C LEU A 89 20.27 -15.19 27.41
N SER A 90 20.75 -14.94 28.63
CA SER A 90 21.96 -14.14 28.90
C SER A 90 23.30 -14.91 28.88
N GLU A 91 23.35 -16.15 28.38
CA GLU A 91 24.58 -16.98 28.47
C GLU A 91 25.78 -16.46 27.67
N ASN A 92 25.60 -15.46 26.79
CA ASN A 92 26.67 -14.91 25.96
C ASN A 92 26.63 -13.37 25.98
N ASP A 93 27.78 -12.74 26.23
CA ASP A 93 27.93 -11.27 26.29
C ASP A 93 28.06 -10.66 24.89
N TRP A 94 27.01 -10.83 24.09
CA TRP A 94 26.93 -10.27 22.72
C TRP A 94 26.87 -8.73 22.71
N LEU A 95 26.66 -8.09 23.87
CA LEU A 95 26.50 -6.64 23.92
C LEU A 95 27.76 -5.91 23.45
N ASP A 96 28.93 -6.54 23.64
CA ASP A 96 30.22 -6.03 23.21
C ASP A 96 30.33 -5.92 21.69
N ASP A 97 29.70 -6.84 20.95
CA ASP A 97 29.67 -6.83 19.48
C ASP A 97 28.87 -5.63 18.95
N TYR A 98 27.89 -5.14 19.73
CA TYR A 98 27.00 -4.03 19.34
C TYR A 98 27.39 -2.67 19.95
N LYS A 99 28.40 -2.61 20.83
CA LYS A 99 28.79 -1.36 21.54
C LYS A 99 29.09 -0.19 20.60
N ASN A 100 29.58 -0.47 19.40
CA ASN A 100 29.93 0.52 18.39
C ASN A 100 29.01 0.49 17.15
N SER A 101 27.91 -0.27 17.20
CA SER A 101 26.97 -0.30 16.09
C SER A 101 26.25 1.06 15.99
N PRO A 102 26.14 1.65 14.78
CA PRO A 102 25.30 2.83 14.61
C PRO A 102 23.84 2.50 14.93
N PRO A 103 23.02 3.49 15.29
CA PRO A 103 21.59 3.30 15.47
C PRO A 103 20.97 2.66 14.22
N MET A 104 20.09 1.68 14.42
CA MET A 104 19.34 1.12 13.31
C MET A 104 18.33 2.15 12.82
N LYS A 105 18.34 2.44 11.52
CA LYS A 105 17.31 3.25 10.88
C LYS A 105 16.02 2.44 10.81
N VAL A 106 14.97 2.96 11.41
CA VAL A 106 13.66 2.32 11.45
C VAL A 106 12.57 3.31 11.08
N PHE A 107 11.36 2.81 10.86
CA PHE A 107 10.16 3.61 10.91
C PHE A 107 9.11 2.93 11.78
N TYR A 108 8.37 3.74 12.52
CA TYR A 108 7.15 3.35 13.19
C TYR A 108 5.99 3.43 12.20
N PHE A 109 5.21 2.37 12.11
CA PHE A 109 3.98 2.33 11.35
C PHE A 109 2.83 2.01 12.31
N SER A 110 1.71 2.71 12.16
CA SER A 110 0.46 2.29 12.78
C SER A 110 -0.73 2.57 11.91
N VAL A 111 -1.72 1.70 12.04
CA VAL A 111 -3.04 1.85 11.43
C VAL A 111 -4.09 1.66 12.52
N GLN A 112 -5.11 2.50 12.50
CA GLN A 112 -6.18 2.48 13.48
C GLN A 112 -7.53 2.60 12.80
N LYS A 113 -8.46 1.74 13.23
CA LYS A 113 -9.89 1.93 13.02
C LYS A 113 -10.44 2.61 14.28
N PRO A 114 -10.89 3.88 14.21
CA PRO A 114 -11.49 4.56 15.35
C PRO A 114 -12.76 3.84 15.80
N ALA A 115 -13.14 4.06 17.06
CA ALA A 115 -14.40 3.52 17.57
C ALA A 115 -15.58 4.15 16.81
N ASP A 116 -16.56 3.34 16.47
CA ASP A 116 -17.80 3.76 15.83
C ASP A 116 -19.00 3.01 16.44
N TYR A 117 -20.20 3.16 15.87
CA TYR A 117 -21.40 2.47 16.38
C TYR A 117 -21.29 0.94 16.37
N SER A 118 -20.38 0.38 15.57
CA SER A 118 -20.15 -1.07 15.45
C SER A 118 -19.00 -1.58 16.33
N LEU A 119 -18.13 -0.68 16.82
CA LEU A 119 -16.94 -1.01 17.62
C LEU A 119 -16.88 -0.17 18.90
N SER A 120 -17.07 -0.82 20.05
CA SER A 120 -17.00 -0.17 21.37
C SER A 120 -15.60 0.31 21.76
N THR A 121 -14.55 -0.20 21.09
CA THR A 121 -13.14 0.18 21.31
C THR A 121 -12.43 0.28 19.97
N PRO A 122 -11.55 1.27 19.77
CA PRO A 122 -10.74 1.35 18.56
C PRO A 122 -9.88 0.09 18.38
N GLN A 123 -9.73 -0.37 17.15
CA GLN A 123 -8.74 -1.38 16.82
C GLN A 123 -7.50 -0.68 16.28
N GLN A 124 -6.34 -1.02 16.81
CA GLN A 124 -5.07 -0.42 16.40
C GLN A 124 -4.02 -1.51 16.25
N TRP A 125 -3.30 -1.46 15.13
CA TRP A 125 -2.09 -2.23 14.91
C TRP A 125 -0.92 -1.28 14.76
N SER A 126 0.25 -1.65 15.29
CA SER A 126 1.48 -0.92 15.08
C SER A 126 2.70 -1.83 15.06
N GLU A 127 3.70 -1.42 14.30
CA GLU A 127 4.94 -2.17 14.14
C GLU A 127 6.10 -1.22 13.83
N THR A 128 7.30 -1.60 14.27
CA THR A 128 8.54 -0.92 13.89
C THR A 128 9.25 -1.75 12.84
N LYS A 129 9.61 -1.13 11.71
CA LYS A 129 10.29 -1.78 10.58
C LYS A 129 11.65 -1.16 10.33
N GLN A 130 12.62 -1.99 9.95
CA GLN A 130 13.90 -1.48 9.47
C GLN A 130 13.74 -0.85 8.08
N ARG A 131 14.56 0.15 7.80
CA ARG A 131 14.65 0.82 6.49
C ARG A 131 16.10 1.01 6.10
N ASP A 132 16.38 0.91 4.81
CA ASP A 132 17.69 1.25 4.24
C ASP A 132 17.59 2.49 3.34
N GLY A 133 17.47 3.65 3.98
CA GLY A 133 17.23 4.90 3.28
C GLY A 133 16.25 5.81 3.99
N ALA A 134 15.90 6.91 3.33
CA ALA A 134 14.89 7.87 3.80
C ALA A 134 13.52 7.54 3.19
N ILE A 135 12.43 7.74 3.94
CA ILE A 135 11.07 7.66 3.38
C ILE A 135 10.88 8.84 2.42
N GLU A 136 10.64 8.55 1.14
CA GLU A 136 10.35 9.55 0.11
C GLU A 136 8.86 9.92 0.08
N LYS A 137 7.98 8.93 0.23
CA LYS A 137 6.53 9.14 0.24
C LYS A 137 5.78 7.91 0.73
N VAL A 138 4.52 8.13 1.10
CA VAL A 138 3.54 7.09 1.41
C VAL A 138 2.36 7.24 0.45
N LEU A 139 1.96 6.15 -0.20
CA LEU A 139 0.78 6.10 -1.06
C LEU A 139 -0.25 5.13 -0.48
N PHE A 140 -1.52 5.34 -0.80
CA PHE A 140 -2.61 4.46 -0.38
C PHE A 140 -3.39 4.00 -1.61
N LEU A 141 -3.68 2.70 -1.72
CA LEU A 141 -4.55 2.14 -2.75
C LEU A 141 -5.42 1.04 -2.14
N ASP A 142 -6.62 0.87 -2.69
CA ASP A 142 -7.57 -0.19 -2.36
C ASP A 142 -7.69 -1.14 -3.56
N PRO A 143 -6.77 -2.11 -3.69
CA PRO A 143 -6.68 -2.93 -4.90
C PRO A 143 -7.84 -3.93 -5.07
N ASP A 144 -8.52 -4.33 -4.00
CA ASP A 144 -9.64 -5.27 -4.02
C ASP A 144 -11.01 -4.60 -3.80
N GLY A 145 -11.03 -3.31 -3.47
CA GLY A 145 -12.24 -2.49 -3.43
C GLY A 145 -13.10 -2.72 -2.18
N ASP A 146 -12.48 -3.17 -1.09
CA ASP A 146 -13.14 -3.43 0.19
C ASP A 146 -13.21 -2.17 1.09
N GLY A 147 -12.53 -1.09 0.69
CA GLY A 147 -12.43 0.17 1.39
C GLY A 147 -11.35 0.21 2.49
N ALA A 148 -10.54 -0.85 2.64
CA ALA A 148 -9.36 -0.90 3.48
C ALA A 148 -8.11 -0.72 2.62
N SER A 149 -7.69 0.54 2.45
CA SER A 149 -6.53 0.84 1.60
C SER A 149 -5.23 0.29 2.18
N SER A 150 -4.47 -0.41 1.34
CA SER A 150 -3.08 -0.78 1.61
C SER A 150 -2.19 0.46 1.58
N ALA A 151 -1.18 0.49 2.45
CA ALA A 151 -0.18 1.57 2.53
C ALA A 151 1.13 1.14 1.86
N PHE A 152 1.61 1.96 0.94
CA PHE A 152 2.86 1.75 0.19
C PHE A 152 3.92 2.75 0.66
N ILE A 153 4.92 2.24 1.37
CA ILE A 153 6.02 3.04 1.92
C ILE A 153 7.19 3.00 0.93
N CYS A 154 7.50 4.16 0.34
CA CYS A 154 8.58 4.32 -0.62
C CYS A 154 9.82 4.83 0.10
N ILE A 155 10.89 4.05 0.09
CA ILE A 155 12.15 4.34 0.77
C ILE A 155 13.27 4.44 -0.27
N ARG A 156 14.13 5.45 -0.11
CA ARG A 156 15.25 5.74 -1.02
C ARG A 156 16.59 5.54 -0.35
N SER A 157 17.36 4.60 -0.90
CA SER A 157 18.73 4.34 -0.45
C SER A 157 19.60 5.60 -0.63
N SER A 158 20.51 5.86 0.30
CA SER A 158 21.42 7.01 0.22
C SER A 158 22.62 6.80 -0.73
N GLY A 159 22.71 5.63 -1.38
CA GLY A 159 23.77 5.32 -2.34
C GLY A 159 23.57 6.03 -3.67
N SER A 160 24.63 6.08 -4.49
CA SER A 160 24.59 6.76 -5.80
C SER A 160 23.57 6.17 -6.77
N GLY A 161 23.16 4.91 -6.59
CA GLY A 161 22.11 4.28 -7.39
C GLY A 161 20.70 4.73 -7.02
N ASN A 162 20.48 5.37 -5.87
CA ASN A 162 19.16 5.82 -5.39
C ASN A 162 18.06 4.75 -5.57
N TYR A 163 18.37 3.52 -5.15
CA TYR A 163 17.49 2.37 -5.30
C TYR A 163 16.19 2.56 -4.50
N LEU A 164 15.07 2.18 -5.11
CA LEU A 164 13.78 2.11 -4.44
C LEU A 164 13.66 0.83 -3.61
N GLN A 165 13.40 1.01 -2.31
CA GLN A 165 12.75 0.00 -1.48
C GLN A 165 11.26 0.34 -1.39
N LEU A 166 10.40 -0.64 -1.66
CA LEU A 166 8.95 -0.48 -1.65
C LEU A 166 8.32 -1.53 -0.74
N LEU A 167 7.73 -1.08 0.36
CA LEU A 167 7.03 -1.95 1.32
C LEU A 167 5.53 -1.69 1.25
N GLU A 168 4.74 -2.74 1.16
CA GLU A 168 3.29 -2.70 1.23
C GLU A 168 2.83 -3.26 2.59
N PHE A 169 1.95 -2.53 3.25
CA PHE A 169 1.15 -3.03 4.35
C PHE A 169 -0.29 -3.18 3.91
N SER A 170 -0.83 -4.39 4.03
CA SER A 170 -2.20 -4.73 3.68
C SER A 170 -2.85 -5.45 4.86
N PHE A 171 -4.16 -5.30 5.01
CA PHE A 171 -4.90 -5.91 6.10
C PHE A 171 -6.36 -6.16 5.73
N ASP A 172 -6.97 -7.15 6.39
CA ASP A 172 -8.41 -7.38 6.34
C ASP A 172 -9.15 -6.27 7.10
N ARG A 173 -10.07 -5.57 6.40
CA ARG A 173 -10.94 -4.52 6.94
C ARG A 173 -11.60 -4.86 8.28
N ASP A 174 -11.97 -6.13 8.47
CA ASP A 174 -12.72 -6.59 9.62
C ASP A 174 -11.82 -7.17 10.73
N ASN A 175 -10.54 -7.41 10.45
CA ASN A 175 -9.63 -8.05 11.38
C ASN A 175 -8.17 -7.59 11.22
N ILE A 176 -7.90 -6.35 11.62
CA ILE A 176 -6.56 -5.79 11.57
C ILE A 176 -5.55 -6.50 12.49
N MET A 177 -6.02 -7.19 13.53
CA MET A 177 -5.15 -7.81 14.54
C MET A 177 -4.45 -9.07 14.04
N THR A 178 -5.08 -9.81 13.13
CA THR A 178 -4.53 -11.09 12.65
C THR A 178 -4.57 -11.24 11.13
N GLY A 179 -5.35 -10.41 10.43
CA GLY A 179 -5.46 -10.40 8.98
C GLY A 179 -4.54 -9.40 8.28
N HIS A 180 -3.43 -8.98 8.91
CA HIS A 180 -2.46 -8.07 8.30
C HIS A 180 -1.22 -8.79 7.79
N HIS A 181 -0.55 -8.21 6.80
CA HIS A 181 0.75 -8.67 6.34
C HIS A 181 1.57 -7.53 5.72
N TRP A 182 2.88 -7.77 5.66
CA TRP A 182 3.81 -6.92 4.93
C TRP A 182 4.34 -7.65 3.71
N SER A 183 4.43 -6.94 2.59
CA SER A 183 5.02 -7.42 1.36
C SER A 183 6.17 -6.50 0.93
N ASP A 184 7.26 -7.08 0.43
CA ASP A 184 8.35 -6.35 -0.20
C ASP A 184 8.19 -6.39 -1.71
N LEU A 185 7.89 -5.23 -2.30
CA LEU A 185 7.62 -5.05 -3.72
C LEU A 185 8.87 -4.54 -4.47
N SER A 186 10.03 -4.48 -3.81
CA SER A 186 11.26 -3.92 -4.38
C SER A 186 11.83 -4.79 -5.51
N LYS A 187 11.56 -6.10 -5.49
CA LYS A 187 12.13 -7.07 -6.44
C LYS A 187 11.52 -6.94 -7.83
N ILE A 188 12.35 -6.59 -8.81
CA ILE A 188 12.00 -6.66 -10.24
C ILE A 188 12.29 -8.08 -10.75
N PRO A 189 11.40 -8.71 -11.55
CA PRO A 189 11.71 -9.97 -12.23
C PRO A 189 12.99 -9.88 -13.05
N GLU A 190 13.86 -10.90 -13.02
CA GLU A 190 15.21 -10.85 -13.62
C GLU A 190 15.21 -10.42 -15.09
N HIS A 191 14.29 -10.97 -15.90
CA HIS A 191 14.15 -10.61 -17.31
C HIS A 191 13.73 -9.15 -17.54
N LEU A 192 13.10 -8.50 -16.54
CA LEU A 192 12.74 -7.09 -16.53
C LEU A 192 13.75 -6.22 -15.78
N ALA A 193 14.82 -6.80 -15.22
CA ALA A 193 15.87 -6.08 -14.50
C ALA A 193 17.14 -5.87 -15.35
N VAL A 194 17.15 -6.30 -16.62
CA VAL A 194 18.30 -6.11 -17.52
C VAL A 194 18.60 -4.62 -17.70
N GLY A 195 19.81 -4.19 -17.31
CA GLY A 195 20.25 -2.79 -17.33
C GLY A 195 19.73 -1.94 -16.18
N TYR A 196 19.13 -2.53 -15.13
CA TYR A 196 18.66 -1.79 -13.96
C TYR A 196 19.81 -1.44 -13.01
N MET A 197 19.95 -0.15 -12.66
CA MET A 197 20.92 0.34 -11.67
C MET A 197 20.30 1.39 -10.72
N GLY A 198 19.00 1.27 -10.45
CA GLY A 198 18.26 2.20 -9.58
C GLY A 198 17.72 3.43 -10.31
N HIS A 199 17.69 4.57 -9.63
CA HIS A 199 17.13 5.85 -10.10
C HIS A 199 15.65 5.74 -10.48
N ASP A 200 14.92 4.90 -9.76
CA ASP A 200 13.53 4.65 -10.03
C ASP A 200 12.69 5.91 -9.78
N THR A 201 11.61 6.06 -10.52
CA THR A 201 10.46 6.85 -10.08
C THR A 201 9.33 5.90 -9.73
N PHE A 202 8.55 6.27 -8.74
CA PHE A 202 7.39 5.52 -8.31
C PHE A 202 6.20 6.46 -8.08
N GLU A 203 5.07 6.10 -8.68
CA GLU A 203 3.87 6.90 -8.65
C GLU A 203 2.61 6.04 -8.73
N ARG A 204 1.54 6.57 -8.16
CA ARG A 204 0.18 6.06 -8.34
C ARG A 204 -0.44 6.76 -9.54
N GLN A 205 -0.87 5.99 -10.54
CA GLN A 205 -1.67 6.49 -11.66
C GLN A 205 -3.05 5.83 -11.62
N SER A 206 -4.05 6.56 -11.12
CA SER A 206 -5.37 5.99 -10.78
C SER A 206 -5.21 4.82 -9.80
N GLU A 207 -5.68 3.62 -10.13
CA GLU A 207 -5.55 2.41 -9.27
C GLU A 207 -4.34 1.54 -9.65
N MET A 208 -3.36 2.09 -10.37
CA MET A 208 -2.12 1.40 -10.73
C MET A 208 -0.93 1.99 -10.01
N LEU A 209 0.00 1.12 -9.62
CA LEU A 209 1.34 1.52 -9.22
C LEU A 209 2.27 1.40 -10.42
N VAL A 210 2.95 2.48 -10.73
CA VAL A 210 3.87 2.59 -11.85
C VAL A 210 5.27 2.83 -11.30
N ARG A 211 6.20 2.00 -11.74
CA ARG A 211 7.62 2.14 -11.47
C ARG A 211 8.34 2.34 -12.78
N THR A 212 9.13 3.41 -12.90
CA THR A 212 9.97 3.63 -14.08
C THR A 212 11.42 3.80 -13.68
N PHE A 213 12.37 3.42 -14.53
CA PHE A 213 13.79 3.61 -14.28
C PHE A 213 14.59 3.67 -15.59
N PRO A 214 15.74 4.36 -15.60
CA PRO A 214 16.64 4.32 -16.75
C PRO A 214 17.26 2.94 -16.98
N ILE A 215 17.49 2.60 -18.24
CA ILE A 215 18.21 1.39 -18.65
C ILE A 215 19.65 1.79 -18.96
N TYR A 216 20.60 1.13 -18.30
CA TYR A 216 22.03 1.29 -18.51
C TYR A 216 22.56 0.23 -19.49
N ILE A 217 23.38 0.65 -20.44
CA ILE A 217 24.09 -0.23 -21.37
C ILE A 217 25.60 -0.23 -21.06
N GLU A 218 26.34 -1.10 -21.75
CA GLU A 218 27.80 -1.18 -21.59
C GLU A 218 28.46 0.17 -21.93
N GLY A 219 29.26 0.69 -21.00
CA GLY A 219 29.94 1.98 -21.13
C GLY A 219 29.21 3.17 -20.50
N ASP A 220 27.94 3.01 -20.10
CA ASP A 220 27.20 4.06 -19.41
C ASP A 220 27.81 4.35 -18.03
N SER A 221 27.82 5.64 -17.66
CA SER A 221 28.09 6.05 -16.29
C SER A 221 26.80 6.06 -15.48
N ASN A 222 26.91 6.05 -14.14
CA ASN A 222 25.74 6.14 -13.26
C ASN A 222 24.88 7.41 -13.51
N ALA A 223 25.51 8.49 -14.00
CA ALA A 223 24.85 9.78 -14.26
C ALA A 223 24.28 9.92 -15.68
N GLU A 224 24.71 9.09 -16.63
CA GLU A 224 24.37 9.23 -18.06
C GLU A 224 23.92 7.88 -18.66
N PRO A 225 22.71 7.42 -18.32
CA PRO A 225 22.12 6.23 -18.94
C PRO A 225 21.69 6.52 -20.38
N THR A 226 21.97 5.60 -21.31
CA THR A 226 21.64 5.75 -22.73
C THR A 226 20.68 4.69 -23.29
N GLY A 227 20.31 3.68 -22.50
CA GLY A 227 19.42 2.59 -22.90
C GLY A 227 17.91 2.91 -22.91
N GLY A 228 17.52 4.15 -22.63
CA GLY A 228 16.12 4.58 -22.54
C GLY A 228 15.51 4.38 -21.15
N ILE A 229 14.17 4.35 -21.07
CA ILE A 229 13.42 4.19 -19.81
C ILE A 229 12.61 2.89 -19.86
N ARG A 230 12.68 2.10 -18.78
CA ARG A 230 11.78 0.98 -18.53
C ARG A 230 10.60 1.47 -17.71
N SER A 231 9.38 1.08 -18.09
CA SER A 231 8.16 1.29 -17.30
C SER A 231 7.56 -0.05 -16.92
N LEU A 232 7.23 -0.21 -15.64
CA LEU A 232 6.60 -1.40 -15.07
C LEU A 232 5.35 -0.98 -14.31
N ILE A 233 4.36 -1.87 -14.31
CA ILE A 233 3.19 -1.74 -13.45
C ILE A 233 3.08 -2.92 -12.51
N TRP A 234 2.64 -2.65 -11.28
CA TRP A 234 2.40 -3.70 -10.29
C TRP A 234 1.14 -4.45 -10.65
N ASP A 235 1.21 -5.78 -10.64
CA ASP A 235 0.08 -6.65 -10.84
C ASP A 235 -0.34 -7.28 -9.52
N PHE A 236 -1.39 -6.74 -8.92
CA PHE A 236 -1.93 -7.18 -7.63
C PHE A 236 -2.41 -8.64 -7.64
N ASN A 237 -2.82 -9.19 -8.79
CA ASN A 237 -3.25 -10.58 -8.86
C ASN A 237 -2.07 -11.54 -8.82
N SER A 238 -0.96 -11.15 -9.45
CA SER A 238 0.21 -12.01 -9.60
C SER A 238 1.34 -11.72 -8.60
N GLY A 239 1.23 -10.63 -7.84
CA GLY A 239 2.22 -10.21 -6.84
C GLY A 239 3.59 -9.91 -7.44
N ARG A 240 3.62 -9.36 -8.67
CA ARG A 240 4.87 -9.05 -9.37
C ARG A 240 4.74 -7.86 -10.30
N TRP A 241 5.89 -7.23 -10.57
CA TRP A 241 6.01 -6.25 -11.65
C TRP A 241 5.87 -6.90 -13.02
N ARG A 242 5.19 -6.21 -13.95
CA ARG A 242 5.10 -6.57 -15.36
C ARG A 242 5.33 -5.35 -16.25
N PRO A 243 5.66 -5.54 -17.54
CA PRO A 243 5.79 -4.42 -18.48
C PRO A 243 4.52 -3.56 -18.48
N ASP A 244 4.72 -2.24 -18.49
CA ASP A 244 3.64 -1.28 -18.67
C ASP A 244 3.11 -1.36 -20.11
N PRO A 245 1.86 -1.80 -20.36
CA PRO A 245 1.32 -1.97 -21.71
C PRO A 245 1.06 -0.64 -22.43
N ARG A 246 1.24 0.50 -21.76
CA ARG A 246 1.02 1.84 -22.30
C ARG A 246 2.29 2.44 -22.94
N LYS A 247 3.42 1.75 -22.85
CA LYS A 247 4.74 2.20 -23.29
C LYS A 247 5.39 1.22 -24.26
#